data_AF-A0A916FTW5-F1
#
_entry.id   AF-A0A916FTW5-F1
#
_cell.length_a   1.000
_cell.length_b   1.000
_cell.length_c   1.000
_cell.angle_alpha   90.00
_cell.angle_beta   90.00
_cell.angle_gamma   90.00
#
_symmetry.space_group_name_H-M   'P 1'
#
loop_
_entity.id
_entity.type
_entity.pdbx_description
1 polymer ?
#
loop_
_entity_poly.entity_id
_entity_poly.type
_entity_poly.pdbx_seq_one_letter_code
_entity_poly.pdbx_strand_id
1 'polypeptide(L)'
;MDSKTLNVLEYPKILERLAGYCDFSASMELARQLEPTDSFDLATARLAETTEGRKLLAVQDIGIGAAHDIRPAADLAARSGVLDPQQLLDIKSTLISCREIKKSLDRKTDEYPRLAKLAAALPDSRGIVDAVTRILSDRGEVLDSASVKLGALRREIKIAHGRLMSRLQRYLTESAKKLQEPIITQRDGRYVIPLRAEFKGSIKAVIHDQSSSGATLFVEPLPVVELNNEMRELELKERDEERRILAEVSGLVGEHASDLKYGVENLAVFDLILAKAKYADELKASEPGLLEMKDERRKKEGSSLSSFFFRLLHARHPRLDPDTVVPIDVDPRE
;
A
#
# COMPACT_ATOMS: atom_id res chain seq x y z
N MET A 1 32.11 -6.30 8.45
CA MET A 1 32.59 -7.64 8.01
C MET A 1 32.61 -7.67 6.50
N ASP A 2 33.47 -8.48 5.86
CA ASP A 2 33.48 -8.59 4.40
C ASP A 2 32.31 -9.45 3.88
N SER A 3 31.87 -9.17 2.64
CA SER A 3 30.71 -9.84 2.02
C SER A 3 30.89 -11.35 1.85
N LYS A 4 32.13 -11.83 1.66
CA LYS A 4 32.41 -13.27 1.50
C LYS A 4 32.13 -14.01 2.80
N THR A 5 32.55 -13.45 3.93
CA THR A 5 32.27 -14.02 5.26
C THR A 5 30.77 -14.08 5.54
N LEU A 6 30.01 -13.02 5.24
CA LEU A 6 28.55 -13.00 5.44
C LEU A 6 27.83 -14.07 4.61
N ASN A 7 28.28 -14.31 3.38
CA ASN A 7 27.72 -15.35 2.52
C ASN A 7 28.04 -16.76 3.02
N VAL A 8 29.27 -17.00 3.51
CA VAL A 8 29.68 -18.29 4.09
C VAL A 8 28.88 -18.60 5.36
N LEU A 9 28.61 -17.59 6.19
CA LEU A 9 27.77 -17.72 7.38
C LEU A 9 26.27 -17.76 7.07
N GLU A 10 25.90 -17.74 5.78
CA GLU A 10 24.52 -17.74 5.31
C GLU A 10 23.66 -16.61 5.92
N TYR A 11 24.29 -15.48 6.26
CA TYR A 11 23.63 -14.34 6.88
C TYR A 11 22.43 -13.82 6.07
N PRO A 12 22.48 -13.73 4.73
CA PRO A 12 21.32 -13.34 3.94
C PRO A 12 20.07 -14.22 4.18
N LYS A 13 20.25 -15.51 4.48
CA LYS A 13 19.11 -16.41 4.77
C LYS A 13 18.47 -16.12 6.13
N ILE A 14 19.25 -15.59 7.09
CA ILE A 14 18.73 -15.11 8.38
C ILE A 14 17.92 -13.83 8.15
N LEU A 15 18.43 -12.92 7.32
CA LEU A 15 17.72 -11.68 6.99
C LEU A 15 16.42 -11.94 6.23
N GLU A 16 16.38 -12.92 5.32
CA GLU A 16 15.13 -13.31 4.65
C GLU A 16 14.11 -13.91 5.63
N ARG A 17 14.56 -14.71 6.61
CA ARG A 17 13.65 -15.22 7.66
C ARG A 17 13.09 -14.07 8.50
N LEU A 18 13.93 -13.10 8.88
CA LEU A 18 13.48 -11.89 9.58
C LEU A 18 12.50 -11.06 8.74
N ALA A 19 12.78 -10.89 7.43
CA ALA A 19 11.88 -10.18 6.53
C ALA A 19 10.51 -10.88 6.41
N GLY A 20 10.44 -12.20 6.59
CA GLY A 20 9.17 -12.93 6.68
C GLY A 20 8.29 -12.57 7.89
N TYR A 21 8.83 -11.91 8.91
CA TYR A 21 8.10 -11.41 10.08
C TYR A 21 7.62 -9.95 9.95
N CYS A 22 8.05 -9.27 8.89
CA CYS A 22 7.63 -7.92 8.58
C CYS A 22 6.26 -7.92 7.91
N ASP A 23 5.41 -6.98 8.31
CA ASP A 23 4.07 -6.80 7.73
C ASP A 23 4.10 -5.78 6.56
N PHE A 24 5.26 -5.15 6.31
CA PHE A 24 5.43 -4.05 5.37
C PHE A 24 6.53 -4.28 4.32
N SER A 25 6.31 -3.84 3.08
CA SER A 25 7.36 -3.90 2.05
C SER A 25 8.62 -3.09 2.41
N ALA A 26 8.45 -1.90 2.99
CA ALA A 26 9.59 -1.06 3.36
C ALA A 26 10.35 -1.61 4.57
N SER A 27 9.68 -2.29 5.51
CA SER A 27 10.39 -2.93 6.64
C SER A 27 11.10 -4.21 6.21
N MET A 28 10.54 -4.96 5.25
CA MET A 28 11.24 -6.09 4.61
C MET A 28 12.53 -5.63 3.91
N GLU A 29 12.49 -4.48 3.24
CA GLU A 29 13.68 -3.86 2.64
C GLU A 29 14.71 -3.52 3.73
N LEU A 30 14.30 -2.86 4.82
CA LEU A 30 15.18 -2.56 5.94
C LEU A 30 15.76 -3.83 6.59
N ALA A 31 14.96 -4.89 6.75
CA ALA A 31 15.41 -6.16 7.28
C ALA A 31 16.53 -6.78 6.44
N ARG A 32 16.37 -6.77 5.11
CA ARG A 32 17.36 -7.29 4.14
C ARG A 32 18.64 -6.48 4.09
N GLN A 33 18.58 -5.20 4.44
CA GLN A 33 19.72 -4.28 4.47
C GLN A 33 20.42 -4.22 5.84
N LEU A 34 19.97 -5.00 6.84
CA LEU A 34 20.63 -5.01 8.14
C LEU A 34 22.04 -5.58 8.03
N GLU A 35 23.01 -4.80 8.52
CA GLU A 35 24.40 -5.23 8.65
C GLU A 35 24.84 -5.29 10.12
N PRO A 36 25.77 -6.21 10.46
CA PRO A 36 26.44 -6.20 11.75
C PRO A 36 27.14 -4.87 12.01
N THR A 37 27.03 -4.36 13.23
CA THR A 37 27.66 -3.11 13.66
C THR A 37 28.80 -3.41 14.63
N ASP A 38 29.89 -2.64 14.53
CA ASP A 38 30.99 -2.61 15.49
C ASP A 38 30.82 -1.51 16.56
N SER A 39 29.90 -0.57 16.34
CA SER A 39 29.53 0.44 17.33
C SER A 39 28.76 -0.19 18.50
N PHE A 40 29.33 -0.06 19.71
CA PHE A 40 28.72 -0.47 20.96
C PHE A 40 27.38 0.24 21.23
N ASP A 41 27.33 1.55 20.99
CA ASP A 41 26.13 2.37 21.21
C ASP A 41 24.99 1.94 20.26
N LEU A 42 25.30 1.71 18.98
CA LEU A 42 24.31 1.27 18.01
C LEU A 42 23.81 -0.14 18.32
N ALA A 43 24.70 -1.05 18.74
CA ALA A 43 24.32 -2.40 19.14
C ALA A 43 23.38 -2.37 20.36
N THR A 44 23.76 -1.61 21.40
CA THR A 44 22.94 -1.42 22.60
C THR A 44 21.58 -0.81 22.28
N ALA A 45 21.54 0.18 21.40
CA ALA A 45 20.28 0.79 20.96
C ALA A 45 19.36 -0.22 20.24
N ARG A 46 19.88 -0.97 19.27
CA ARG A 46 19.12 -1.97 18.49
C ARG A 46 18.60 -3.13 19.36
N LEU A 47 19.38 -3.54 20.36
CA LEU A 47 18.95 -4.57 21.32
C LEU A 47 17.82 -4.04 22.20
N ALA A 48 17.97 -2.84 22.76
CA ALA A 48 16.94 -2.22 23.59
C ALA A 48 15.62 -2.00 22.83
N GLU A 49 15.67 -1.61 21.55
CA GLU A 49 14.50 -1.54 20.68
C GLU A 49 13.78 -2.89 20.58
N THR A 50 14.52 -3.97 20.31
CA THR A 50 13.97 -5.32 20.20
C THR A 50 13.34 -5.78 21.52
N THR A 51 13.99 -5.45 22.65
CA THR A 51 13.47 -5.75 24.00
C THR A 51 12.19 -4.98 24.31
N GLU A 52 12.10 -3.70 23.94
CA GLU A 52 10.85 -2.93 24.03
C GLU A 52 9.75 -3.56 23.16
N GLY A 53 10.06 -3.92 21.91
CA GLY A 53 9.12 -4.57 20.99
C GLY A 53 8.56 -5.88 21.55
N ARG A 54 9.42 -6.72 22.12
CA ARG A 54 9.04 -8.00 22.73
C ARG A 54 8.14 -7.81 23.96
N LYS A 55 8.47 -6.85 24.82
CA LYS A 55 7.63 -6.50 25.98
C LYS A 55 6.25 -6.02 25.55
N LEU A 56 6.20 -5.18 24.52
CA LEU A 56 4.95 -4.62 24.01
C LEU A 56 4.04 -5.72 23.43
N LEU A 57 4.60 -6.61 22.61
CA LEU A 57 3.86 -7.74 22.03
C LEU A 57 3.35 -8.74 23.07
N ALA A 58 4.04 -8.87 24.21
CA ALA A 58 3.61 -9.75 25.29
C ALA A 58 2.33 -9.26 26.01
N VAL A 59 2.05 -7.96 25.97
CA VAL A 59 0.89 -7.36 26.67
C VAL A 59 -0.22 -6.91 25.72
N GLN A 60 0.09 -6.71 24.44
CA GLN A 60 -0.84 -6.16 23.46
C GLN A 60 -0.49 -6.69 22.07
N ASP A 61 -1.52 -7.15 21.35
CA ASP A 61 -1.40 -7.38 19.92
C ASP A 61 -1.37 -6.03 19.20
N ILE A 62 -0.22 -5.69 18.62
CA ILE A 62 0.02 -4.44 17.90
C ILE A 62 0.85 -4.72 16.66
N GLY A 63 0.52 -4.01 15.59
CA GLY A 63 1.25 -4.02 14.34
C GLY A 63 1.02 -2.71 13.60
N ILE A 64 1.33 -2.70 12.31
CA ILE A 64 1.12 -1.53 11.44
C ILE A 64 -0.25 -1.49 10.77
N GLY A 65 -1.12 -2.46 11.05
CA GLY A 65 -2.47 -2.53 10.48
C GLY A 65 -2.45 -2.62 8.95
N ALA A 66 -3.33 -1.86 8.29
CA ALA A 66 -3.44 -1.83 6.83
C ALA A 66 -2.57 -0.73 6.19
N ALA A 67 -1.34 -0.55 6.69
CA ALA A 67 -0.42 0.44 6.16
C ALA A 67 0.20 -0.02 4.83
N HIS A 68 0.40 0.94 3.92
CA HIS A 68 0.94 0.72 2.57
C HIS A 68 2.13 1.64 2.29
N ASP A 69 2.99 1.25 1.36
CA ASP A 69 4.12 2.08 0.96
C ASP A 69 3.62 3.20 0.05
N ILE A 70 3.30 4.33 0.68
CA ILE A 70 2.74 5.49 0.01
C ILE A 70 3.80 6.45 -0.52
N ARG A 71 5.10 6.13 -0.40
CA ARG A 71 6.19 7.00 -0.90
C ARG A 71 6.05 7.30 -2.40
N PRO A 72 5.74 6.32 -3.28
CA PRO A 72 5.56 6.60 -4.71
C PRO A 72 4.36 7.51 -4.99
N ALA A 73 3.25 7.34 -4.27
CA ALA A 73 2.06 8.18 -4.40
C ALA A 73 2.34 9.61 -3.89
N ALA A 74 3.01 9.75 -2.75
CA ALA A 74 3.42 11.04 -2.21
C ALA A 74 4.36 11.79 -3.17
N ASP A 75 5.32 11.11 -3.79
CA ASP A 75 6.23 11.70 -4.78
C ASP A 75 5.51 12.11 -6.08
N LEU A 76 4.55 11.30 -6.54
CA LEU A 76 3.71 11.64 -7.70
C LEU A 76 2.88 12.90 -7.41
N ALA A 77 2.21 12.94 -6.26
CA ALA A 77 1.42 14.07 -5.81
C ALA A 77 2.24 15.36 -5.65
N ALA A 78 3.46 15.25 -5.10
CA ALA A 78 4.39 16.38 -4.97
C ALA A 78 4.80 16.99 -6.31
N ARG A 79 4.75 16.21 -7.39
CA ARG A 79 5.01 16.66 -8.77
C ARG A 79 3.73 17.07 -9.51
N SER A 80 2.67 17.40 -8.76
CA SER A 80 1.35 17.75 -9.29
C SER A 80 0.68 16.63 -10.10
N GLY A 81 1.07 15.37 -9.85
CA GLY A 81 0.38 14.21 -10.37
C GLY A 81 -0.98 14.01 -9.69
N VAL A 82 -1.93 13.44 -10.42
CA VAL A 82 -3.26 13.08 -9.89
C VAL A 82 -3.21 11.63 -9.44
N LEU A 83 -3.53 11.40 -8.16
CA LEU A 83 -3.63 10.07 -7.58
C LEU A 83 -4.94 9.41 -7.98
N ASP A 84 -4.87 8.12 -8.20
CA ASP A 84 -6.07 7.29 -8.37
C ASP A 84 -6.77 7.02 -7.02
N PRO A 85 -8.03 6.55 -7.03
CA PRO A 85 -8.75 6.28 -5.79
C PRO A 85 -8.08 5.28 -4.85
N GLN A 86 -7.42 4.25 -5.38
CA GLN A 86 -6.76 3.24 -4.55
C GLN A 86 -5.57 3.84 -3.82
N GLN A 87 -4.75 4.65 -4.50
CA GLN A 87 -3.63 5.35 -3.89
C GLN A 87 -4.08 6.28 -2.75
N LEU A 88 -5.22 6.97 -2.91
CA LEU A 88 -5.79 7.82 -1.85
C LEU A 88 -6.29 7.01 -0.65
N LEU A 89 -6.88 5.83 -0.89
CA LEU A 89 -7.29 4.92 0.17
C LEU A 89 -6.09 4.35 0.94
N ASP A 90 -5.01 4.00 0.23
CA ASP A 90 -3.77 3.51 0.84
C ASP A 90 -3.12 4.58 1.74
N ILE A 91 -3.16 5.85 1.31
CA ILE A 91 -2.73 6.99 2.14
C ILE A 91 -3.62 7.13 3.37
N LYS A 92 -4.94 7.06 3.19
CA LYS A 92 -5.90 7.13 4.31
C LYS A 92 -5.64 6.02 5.33
N SER A 93 -5.49 4.78 4.89
CA SER A 93 -5.27 3.64 5.80
C SER A 93 -3.95 3.77 6.55
N THR A 94 -2.88 4.16 5.87
CA THR A 94 -1.54 4.37 6.46
C THR A 94 -1.56 5.47 7.53
N LEU A 95 -2.24 6.59 7.28
CA LEU A 95 -2.39 7.67 8.25
C LEU A 95 -3.23 7.27 9.46
N ILE A 96 -4.25 6.41 9.27
CA ILE A 96 -5.03 5.85 10.38
C ILE A 96 -4.14 4.96 11.25
N SER A 97 -3.35 4.06 10.64
CA SER A 97 -2.38 3.22 11.37
C SER A 97 -1.40 4.07 12.17
N CYS A 98 -0.85 5.15 11.57
CA CYS A 98 0.06 6.06 12.27
C CYS A 98 -0.59 6.66 13.53
N ARG A 99 -1.84 7.11 13.43
CA ARG A 99 -2.59 7.67 14.55
C ARG A 99 -2.86 6.64 15.64
N GLU A 100 -3.16 5.40 15.28
CA GLU A 100 -3.41 4.31 16.23
C GLU A 100 -2.15 3.93 17.01
N ILE A 101 -1.00 3.83 16.33
CA ILE A 101 0.30 3.57 16.96
C ILE A 101 0.66 4.70 17.93
N LYS A 102 0.53 5.97 17.50
CA LYS A 102 0.71 7.14 18.38
C LYS A 102 -0.12 7.03 19.64
N LYS A 103 -1.43 6.80 19.49
CA LYS A 103 -2.37 6.70 20.61
C LYS A 103 -2.02 5.54 21.56
N SER A 104 -1.52 4.43 21.02
CA SER A 104 -1.14 3.25 21.82
C SER A 104 0.09 3.50 22.69
N LEU A 105 0.97 4.43 22.29
CA LEU A 105 2.26 4.69 22.96
C LEU A 105 2.31 6.02 23.73
N ASP A 106 1.37 6.93 23.51
CA ASP A 106 1.31 8.28 24.11
C ASP A 106 1.46 8.31 25.65
N ARG A 107 0.96 7.27 26.34
CA ARG A 107 1.02 7.16 27.82
C ARG A 107 2.00 6.11 28.33
N LYS A 108 2.83 5.54 27.45
CA LYS A 108 3.76 4.46 27.78
C LYS A 108 5.22 4.85 27.52
N THR A 109 5.51 6.15 27.46
CA THR A 109 6.85 6.70 27.16
C THR A 109 7.93 6.25 28.14
N ASP A 110 7.61 6.09 29.42
CA ASP A 110 8.57 5.61 30.42
C ASP A 110 8.91 4.11 30.25
N GLU A 111 7.96 3.33 29.73
CA GLU A 111 8.10 1.88 29.56
C GLU A 111 8.69 1.50 28.21
N TYR A 112 8.37 2.27 27.15
CA TYR A 112 8.83 2.07 25.78
C TYR A 112 9.39 3.37 25.17
N PRO A 113 10.47 3.94 25.74
CA PRO A 113 10.96 5.26 25.33
C PRO A 113 11.40 5.32 23.86
N ARG A 114 11.94 4.23 23.30
CA ARG A 114 12.40 4.21 21.90
C ARG A 114 11.22 4.07 20.94
N LEU A 115 10.28 3.17 21.24
CA LEU A 115 9.06 3.03 20.45
C LEU A 115 8.21 4.30 20.52
N ALA A 116 8.08 4.93 21.68
CA ALA A 116 7.36 6.20 21.85
C ALA A 116 8.01 7.32 21.03
N LYS A 117 9.35 7.37 20.96
CA LYS A 117 10.07 8.33 20.12
C LYS A 117 9.76 8.13 18.63
N LEU A 118 9.73 6.88 18.15
CA LEU A 118 9.34 6.56 16.76
C LEU A 118 7.88 6.95 16.49
N ALA A 119 6.97 6.63 17.42
CA ALA A 119 5.57 6.97 17.29
C ALA A 119 5.34 8.49 17.23
N ALA A 120 6.04 9.26 18.07
CA ALA A 120 5.99 10.72 18.05
C ALA A 120 6.45 11.33 16.71
N ALA A 121 7.33 10.64 15.99
CA ALA A 121 7.84 11.05 14.68
C ALA A 121 6.90 10.71 13.51
N LEU A 122 5.85 9.91 13.73
CA LEU A 122 4.85 9.61 12.71
C LEU A 122 4.06 10.87 12.32
N PRO A 123 3.56 11.00 11.09
CA PRO A 123 2.81 12.16 10.64
C PRO A 123 1.39 12.17 11.26
N ASP A 124 0.83 13.36 11.39
CA ASP A 124 -0.60 13.53 11.64
C ASP A 124 -1.37 13.50 10.31
N SER A 125 -2.68 13.26 10.37
CA SER A 125 -3.50 13.17 9.16
C SER A 125 -3.62 14.47 8.38
N ARG A 126 -3.45 15.63 9.03
CA ARG A 126 -3.55 16.99 8.44
C ARG A 126 -4.77 17.18 7.53
N GLY A 127 -5.91 16.60 7.91
CA GLY A 127 -7.15 16.68 7.15
C GLY A 127 -7.21 15.81 5.89
N ILE A 128 -6.13 15.11 5.51
CA ILE A 128 -6.10 14.19 4.35
C ILE A 128 -7.11 13.05 4.53
N VAL A 129 -7.13 12.43 5.71
CA VAL A 129 -8.08 11.33 6.02
C VAL A 129 -9.53 11.78 5.85
N ASP A 130 -9.86 12.97 6.32
CA ASP A 130 -11.22 13.52 6.22
C ASP A 130 -11.55 13.90 4.78
N ALA A 131 -10.59 14.51 4.07
CA ALA A 131 -10.72 14.86 2.66
C ALA A 131 -11.01 13.61 1.79
N VAL A 132 -10.22 12.54 1.95
CA VAL A 132 -10.43 11.27 1.25
C VAL A 132 -11.78 10.65 1.61
N THR A 133 -12.14 10.63 2.90
CA THR A 133 -13.42 10.07 3.37
C THR A 133 -14.63 10.82 2.82
N ARG A 134 -14.51 12.13 2.57
CA ARG A 134 -15.57 12.94 1.98
C ARG A 134 -15.81 12.62 0.51
N ILE A 135 -14.78 12.20 -0.23
CA ILE A 135 -14.85 12.05 -1.69
C ILE A 135 -14.92 10.60 -2.17
N LEU A 136 -14.45 9.62 -1.39
CA LEU A 136 -14.38 8.21 -1.78
C LEU A 136 -15.20 7.32 -0.84
N SER A 137 -15.81 6.28 -1.41
CA SER A 137 -16.31 5.13 -0.67
C SER A 137 -15.16 4.21 -0.23
N ASP A 138 -15.46 3.27 0.66
CA ASP A 138 -14.48 2.25 1.08
C ASP A 138 -14.04 1.31 -0.06
N ARG A 139 -14.77 1.32 -1.19
CA ARG A 139 -14.43 0.56 -2.42
C ARG A 139 -13.64 1.37 -3.44
N GLY A 140 -13.34 2.63 -3.17
CA GLY A 140 -12.62 3.52 -4.09
C GLY A 140 -13.52 4.16 -5.16
N GLU A 141 -14.83 4.14 -4.98
CA GLU A 141 -15.76 4.83 -5.87
C GLU A 141 -15.89 6.30 -5.45
N VAL A 142 -15.82 7.24 -6.41
CA VAL A 142 -16.05 8.66 -6.14
C VAL A 142 -17.53 8.87 -5.80
N LEU A 143 -17.82 9.46 -4.65
CA LEU A 143 -19.18 9.65 -4.14
C LEU A 143 -19.91 10.77 -4.90
N ASP A 144 -21.22 10.64 -5.08
CA ASP A 144 -22.08 11.72 -5.63
C ASP A 144 -21.95 13.02 -4.82
N SER A 145 -21.71 12.89 -3.52
CA SER A 145 -21.53 14.01 -2.58
C SER A 145 -20.14 14.64 -2.63
N ALA A 146 -19.20 14.09 -3.41
CA ALA A 146 -17.84 14.60 -3.51
C ALA A 146 -17.82 16.03 -4.09
N SER A 147 -18.77 16.37 -4.97
CA SER A 147 -19.06 17.76 -5.32
C SER A 147 -20.51 17.95 -5.76
N VAL A 148 -21.05 19.15 -5.56
CA VAL A 148 -22.40 19.51 -6.03
C VAL A 148 -22.52 19.34 -7.55
N LYS A 149 -21.46 19.68 -8.28
CA LYS A 149 -21.39 19.56 -9.73
C LYS A 149 -21.40 18.10 -10.18
N LEU A 150 -20.66 17.21 -9.52
CA LEU A 150 -20.64 15.79 -9.84
C LEU A 150 -22.03 15.16 -9.62
N GLY A 151 -22.65 15.45 -8.48
CA GLY A 151 -24.02 14.98 -8.20
C GLY A 151 -25.05 15.50 -9.20
N ALA A 152 -24.89 16.73 -9.72
CA ALA A 152 -25.73 17.25 -10.78
C ALA A 152 -25.51 16.52 -12.12
N LEU A 153 -24.26 16.34 -12.53
CA LEU A 153 -23.89 15.63 -13.76
C LEU A 153 -24.42 14.19 -13.77
N ARG A 154 -24.26 13.45 -12.67
CA ARG A 154 -24.78 12.07 -12.55
C ARG A 154 -26.30 11.99 -12.67
N ARG A 155 -27.03 12.99 -12.16
CA ARG A 155 -28.49 13.08 -12.36
C ARG A 155 -28.85 13.36 -13.81
N GLU A 156 -28.13 14.27 -14.47
CA GLU A 156 -28.31 14.59 -15.89
C GLU A 156 -28.05 13.35 -16.76
N ILE A 157 -26.96 12.62 -16.50
CA ILE A 157 -26.63 11.34 -17.16
C ILE A 157 -27.78 10.35 -17.01
N LYS A 158 -28.30 10.17 -15.79
CA LYS A 158 -29.42 9.24 -15.55
C LYS A 158 -30.67 9.62 -16.36
N ILE A 159 -30.98 10.92 -16.47
CA ILE A 159 -32.12 11.42 -17.24
C ILE A 159 -31.87 11.23 -18.75
N ALA A 160 -30.70 11.60 -19.25
CA ALA A 160 -30.30 11.46 -20.65
C ALA A 160 -30.32 9.99 -21.08
N HIS A 161 -29.74 9.10 -20.26
CA HIS A 161 -29.77 7.65 -20.47
C HIS A 161 -31.21 7.11 -20.52
N GLY A 162 -32.09 7.53 -19.62
CA GLY A 162 -33.51 7.13 -19.63
C GLY A 162 -34.24 7.54 -20.92
N ARG A 163 -34.00 8.77 -21.41
CA ARG A 163 -34.55 9.27 -22.68
C ARG A 163 -34.01 8.47 -23.87
N LEU A 164 -32.70 8.22 -23.89
CA LEU A 164 -32.00 7.44 -24.91
C LEU A 164 -32.56 6.02 -25.01
N MET A 165 -32.62 5.30 -23.88
CA MET A 165 -33.15 3.94 -23.82
C MET A 165 -34.61 3.88 -24.26
N SER A 166 -35.45 4.81 -23.80
CA SER A 166 -36.86 4.86 -24.22
C SER A 166 -37.01 5.04 -25.73
N ARG A 167 -36.15 5.88 -26.35
CA ARG A 167 -36.17 6.10 -27.79
C ARG A 167 -35.70 4.87 -28.57
N LEU A 168 -34.61 4.25 -28.12
CA LEU A 168 -34.08 3.01 -28.72
C LEU A 168 -35.06 1.85 -28.60
N GLN A 169 -35.71 1.69 -27.44
CA GLN A 169 -36.71 0.65 -27.22
C GLN A 169 -37.88 0.77 -28.21
N ARG A 170 -38.30 1.99 -28.53
CA ARG A 170 -39.34 2.23 -29.52
C ARG A 170 -38.90 1.77 -30.93
N TYR A 171 -37.66 2.07 -31.32
CA TYR A 171 -37.09 1.56 -32.58
C TYR A 171 -36.97 0.04 -32.59
N LEU A 172 -36.60 -0.56 -31.46
CA LEU A 172 -36.50 -2.00 -31.28
C LEU A 172 -37.84 -2.69 -31.58
N THR A 173 -38.93 -2.16 -31.01
CA THR A 173 -40.28 -2.68 -31.19
C THR A 173 -40.81 -2.43 -32.61
N GLU A 174 -40.67 -1.21 -33.13
CA GLU A 174 -41.16 -0.83 -34.48
C GLU A 174 -40.42 -1.57 -35.61
N SER A 175 -39.14 -1.88 -35.39
CA SER A 175 -38.27 -2.47 -36.42
C SER A 175 -37.90 -3.94 -36.15
N ALA A 176 -38.53 -4.61 -35.19
CA ALA A 176 -38.14 -5.95 -34.71
C ALA A 176 -37.87 -6.97 -35.85
N LYS A 177 -38.71 -7.00 -36.89
CA LYS A 177 -38.57 -7.92 -38.04
C LYS A 177 -37.33 -7.66 -38.91
N LYS A 178 -36.76 -6.46 -38.83
CA LYS A 178 -35.58 -6.01 -39.58
C LYS A 178 -34.28 -6.24 -38.80
N LEU A 179 -34.38 -6.45 -37.49
CA LEU A 179 -33.23 -6.61 -36.61
C LEU A 179 -32.76 -8.07 -36.62
N GLN A 180 -31.46 -8.26 -36.38
CA GLN A 180 -30.89 -9.60 -36.18
C GLN A 180 -31.41 -10.16 -34.85
N GLU A 181 -31.34 -9.34 -33.80
CA GLU A 181 -31.91 -9.59 -32.49
C GLU A 181 -32.49 -8.27 -31.94
N PRO A 182 -33.66 -8.29 -31.28
CA PRO A 182 -34.25 -7.11 -30.68
C PRO A 182 -33.57 -6.80 -29.34
N ILE A 183 -32.29 -6.45 -29.40
CA ILE A 183 -31.48 -6.00 -28.26
C ILE A 183 -30.86 -4.63 -28.53
N ILE A 184 -30.69 -3.86 -27.46
CA ILE A 184 -29.85 -2.65 -27.46
C ILE A 184 -28.44 -3.11 -27.08
N THR A 185 -27.44 -2.70 -27.86
CA THR A 185 -26.03 -3.03 -27.59
C THR A 185 -25.17 -1.77 -27.70
N GLN A 186 -23.89 -1.88 -27.37
CA GLN A 186 -22.95 -0.77 -27.41
C GLN A 186 -21.81 -1.07 -28.41
N ARG A 187 -21.43 -0.05 -29.19
CA ARG A 187 -20.28 -0.04 -30.10
C ARG A 187 -19.51 1.25 -29.94
N ASP A 188 -18.22 1.17 -29.63
CA ASP A 188 -17.35 2.31 -29.37
C ASP A 188 -17.93 3.33 -28.38
N GLY A 189 -18.59 2.83 -27.34
CA GLY A 189 -19.23 3.68 -26.33
C GLY A 189 -20.62 4.22 -26.72
N ARG A 190 -21.12 3.97 -27.94
CA ARG A 190 -22.42 4.44 -28.41
C ARG A 190 -23.47 3.32 -28.38
N TYR A 191 -24.69 3.66 -27.99
CA TYR A 191 -25.80 2.71 -28.01
C TYR A 191 -26.37 2.56 -29.42
N VAL A 192 -26.48 1.32 -29.88
CA VAL A 192 -26.83 0.93 -31.25
C VAL A 192 -27.77 -0.27 -31.27
N ILE A 193 -28.40 -0.51 -32.41
CA ILE A 193 -29.26 -1.68 -32.66
C ILE A 193 -28.71 -2.52 -33.82
N PRO A 194 -28.77 -3.87 -33.75
CA PRO A 194 -28.24 -4.74 -34.79
C PRO A 194 -29.25 -4.95 -35.92
N LEU A 195 -29.06 -4.23 -37.03
CA LEU A 195 -29.86 -4.33 -38.25
C LEU A 195 -29.34 -5.45 -39.16
N ARG A 196 -30.20 -6.31 -39.70
CA ARG A 196 -29.77 -7.29 -40.71
C ARG A 196 -29.34 -6.57 -41.98
N ALA A 197 -28.22 -6.96 -42.56
CA ALA A 197 -27.61 -6.27 -43.70
C ALA A 197 -28.53 -6.17 -44.93
N GLU A 198 -29.43 -7.13 -45.12
CA GLU A 198 -30.46 -7.12 -46.18
C GLU A 198 -31.45 -5.95 -46.06
N PHE A 199 -31.64 -5.40 -44.86
CA PHE A 199 -32.50 -4.24 -44.60
C PHE A 199 -31.71 -2.93 -44.55
N LYS A 200 -30.48 -2.89 -45.06
CA LYS A 200 -29.67 -1.66 -45.15
C LYS A 200 -30.46 -0.56 -45.87
N GLY A 201 -30.46 0.65 -45.29
CA GLY A 201 -31.19 1.81 -45.82
C GLY A 201 -32.68 1.85 -45.46
N SER A 202 -33.25 0.78 -44.89
CA SER A 202 -34.66 0.77 -44.44
C SER A 202 -34.90 1.60 -43.17
N ILE A 203 -33.82 1.91 -42.43
CA ILE A 203 -33.77 2.82 -41.30
C ILE A 203 -32.72 3.87 -41.64
N LYS A 204 -33.08 5.15 -41.58
CA LYS A 204 -32.10 6.24 -41.68
C LYS A 204 -31.26 6.25 -40.41
N ALA A 205 -30.03 5.79 -40.53
CA ALA A 205 -29.14 5.56 -39.40
C ALA A 205 -27.66 5.71 -39.82
N VAL A 206 -26.82 5.99 -38.84
CA VAL A 206 -25.36 5.94 -38.96
C VAL A 206 -24.91 4.51 -38.66
N ILE A 207 -24.04 3.94 -39.48
CA ILE A 207 -23.45 2.62 -39.24
C ILE A 207 -22.16 2.84 -38.45
N HIS A 208 -22.05 2.19 -37.28
CA HIS A 208 -20.86 2.27 -36.42
C HIS A 208 -19.94 1.08 -36.60
N ASP A 209 -20.51 -0.10 -36.81
CA ASP A 209 -19.76 -1.34 -36.89
C ASP A 209 -20.50 -2.38 -37.74
N GLN A 210 -19.80 -3.43 -38.15
CA GLN A 210 -20.33 -4.56 -38.90
C GLN A 210 -19.80 -5.89 -38.34
N SER A 211 -20.64 -6.92 -38.28
CA SER A 211 -20.19 -8.25 -37.88
C SER A 211 -19.13 -8.82 -38.83
N SER A 212 -18.27 -9.73 -38.34
CA SER A 212 -17.22 -10.37 -39.18
C SER A 212 -17.77 -11.09 -40.41
N SER A 213 -19.00 -11.62 -40.32
CA SER A 213 -19.72 -12.25 -41.44
C SER A 213 -20.35 -11.25 -42.42
N GLY A 214 -20.38 -9.97 -42.08
CA GLY A 214 -21.06 -8.93 -42.82
C GLY A 214 -22.59 -8.90 -42.67
N ALA A 215 -23.18 -9.92 -42.02
CA ALA A 215 -24.64 -10.13 -41.96
C ALA A 215 -25.39 -9.14 -41.05
N THR A 216 -24.70 -8.54 -40.07
CA THR A 216 -25.30 -7.60 -39.11
C THR A 216 -24.59 -6.26 -39.18
N LEU A 217 -25.37 -5.19 -39.33
CA LEU A 217 -24.93 -3.80 -39.26
C LEU A 217 -25.34 -3.22 -37.90
N PHE A 218 -24.41 -2.70 -37.12
CA PHE A 218 -24.70 -2.03 -35.87
C PHE A 218 -24.98 -0.55 -36.16
N VAL A 219 -26.24 -0.16 -36.02
CA VAL A 219 -26.71 1.15 -36.49
C VAL A 219 -27.28 2.01 -35.38
N GLU A 220 -27.02 3.30 -35.47
CA GLU A 220 -27.58 4.36 -34.63
C GLU A 220 -28.62 5.16 -35.44
N PRO A 221 -29.92 5.03 -35.13
CA PRO A 221 -30.96 5.80 -35.84
C PRO A 221 -30.72 7.31 -35.73
N LEU A 222 -30.97 8.07 -36.81
CA LEU A 222 -30.71 9.52 -36.82
C LEU A 222 -31.32 10.29 -35.62
N PRO A 223 -32.56 10.02 -35.17
CA PRO A 223 -33.11 10.72 -34.00
C PRO A 223 -32.49 10.33 -32.66
N VAL A 224 -31.63 9.30 -32.64
CA VAL A 224 -30.88 8.84 -31.47
C VAL A 224 -29.48 9.45 -31.44
N VAL A 225 -28.94 9.89 -32.58
CA VAL A 225 -27.59 10.46 -32.70
C VAL A 225 -27.36 11.59 -31.71
N GLU A 226 -28.30 12.55 -31.64
CA GLU A 226 -28.21 13.68 -30.71
C GLU A 226 -28.25 13.23 -29.24
N LEU A 227 -29.08 12.24 -28.90
CA LEU A 227 -29.19 11.72 -27.53
C LEU A 227 -27.92 10.98 -27.08
N ASN A 228 -27.29 10.23 -27.99
CA ASN A 228 -26.01 9.59 -27.73
C ASN A 228 -24.88 10.63 -27.59
N ASN A 229 -24.89 11.69 -28.43
CA ASN A 229 -23.92 12.79 -28.32
C ASN A 229 -24.05 13.51 -26.97
N GLU A 230 -25.28 13.85 -26.56
CA GLU A 230 -25.58 14.45 -25.24
C GLU A 230 -25.07 13.55 -24.11
N MET A 231 -25.36 12.24 -24.16
CA MET A 231 -24.87 11.28 -23.17
C MET A 231 -23.34 11.29 -23.08
N ARG A 232 -22.68 11.23 -24.24
CA ARG A 232 -21.22 11.20 -24.31
C ARG A 232 -20.58 12.48 -23.78
N GLU A 233 -21.19 13.63 -24.06
CA GLU A 233 -20.74 14.90 -23.52
C GLU A 233 -20.86 14.96 -21.99
N LEU A 234 -21.96 14.45 -21.45
CA LEU A 234 -22.17 14.37 -20.00
C LEU A 234 -21.19 13.41 -19.32
N GLU A 235 -20.92 12.23 -19.89
CA GLU A 235 -19.88 11.29 -19.42
C GLU A 235 -18.49 11.94 -19.36
N LEU A 236 -18.13 12.70 -20.40
CA LEU A 236 -16.84 13.39 -20.43
C LEU A 236 -16.76 14.46 -19.34
N LYS A 237 -17.83 15.25 -19.15
CA LYS A 237 -17.92 16.25 -18.08
C LYS A 237 -17.85 15.62 -16.69
N GLU A 238 -18.48 14.46 -16.49
CA GLU A 238 -18.39 13.69 -15.25
C GLU A 238 -16.95 13.26 -14.98
N ARG A 239 -16.29 12.63 -15.96
CA ARG A 239 -14.91 12.17 -15.83
C ARG A 239 -13.94 13.30 -15.53
N ASP A 240 -14.12 14.45 -16.16
CA ASP A 240 -13.30 15.64 -15.92
C ASP A 240 -13.54 16.21 -14.51
N GLU A 241 -14.79 16.17 -14.01
CA GLU A 241 -15.11 16.58 -12.65
C GLU A 241 -14.53 15.62 -11.60
N GLU A 242 -14.63 14.31 -11.81
CA GLU A 242 -13.97 13.31 -10.95
C GLU A 242 -12.46 13.53 -10.88
N ARG A 243 -11.82 13.72 -12.05
CA ARG A 243 -10.39 14.00 -12.12
C ARG A 243 -10.03 15.29 -11.38
N ARG A 244 -10.86 16.34 -11.48
CA ARG A 244 -10.67 17.60 -10.74
C ARG A 244 -10.72 17.38 -9.23
N ILE A 245 -11.70 16.61 -8.74
CA ILE A 245 -11.85 16.28 -7.31
C ILE A 245 -10.65 15.49 -6.81
N LEU A 246 -10.23 14.46 -7.55
CA LEU A 246 -9.04 13.68 -7.20
C LEU A 246 -7.77 14.54 -7.20
N ALA A 247 -7.63 15.45 -8.17
CA ALA A 247 -6.49 16.36 -8.24
C ALA A 247 -6.42 17.31 -7.04
N GLU A 248 -7.57 17.78 -6.54
CA GLU A 248 -7.65 18.64 -5.35
C GLU A 248 -7.10 17.92 -4.10
N VAL A 249 -7.55 16.69 -3.85
CA VAL A 249 -7.05 15.89 -2.71
C VAL A 249 -5.61 15.44 -2.93
N SER A 250 -5.22 15.13 -4.17
CA SER A 250 -3.82 14.84 -4.52
C SER A 250 -2.91 16.03 -4.24
N GLY A 251 -3.36 17.26 -4.50
CA GLY A 251 -2.64 18.48 -4.15
C GLY A 251 -2.34 18.57 -2.65
N LEU A 252 -3.36 18.32 -1.81
CA LEU A 252 -3.21 18.29 -0.35
C LEU A 252 -2.20 17.22 0.12
N VAL A 253 -2.20 16.04 -0.52
CA VAL A 253 -1.18 15.01 -0.27
C VAL A 253 0.21 15.53 -0.65
N GLY A 254 0.33 16.17 -1.82
CA GLY A 254 1.58 16.73 -2.33
C GLY A 254 2.20 17.78 -1.40
N GLU A 255 1.37 18.64 -0.79
CA GLU A 255 1.79 19.65 0.21
C GLU A 255 2.43 19.04 1.46
N HIS A 256 2.15 17.77 1.75
CA HIS A 256 2.64 17.05 2.93
C HIS A 256 3.53 15.86 2.58
N ALA A 257 4.00 15.75 1.34
CA ALA A 257 4.72 14.59 0.84
C ALA A 257 6.01 14.28 1.62
N SER A 258 6.76 15.29 2.07
CA SER A 258 7.98 15.08 2.89
C SER A 258 7.65 14.33 4.19
N ASP A 259 6.59 14.77 4.86
CA ASP A 259 6.22 14.29 6.18
C ASP A 259 5.58 12.90 6.09
N LEU A 260 4.83 12.64 5.01
CA LEU A 260 4.30 11.32 4.69
C LEU A 260 5.44 10.31 4.45
N LYS A 261 6.46 10.69 3.66
CA LYS A 261 7.61 9.81 3.39
C LYS A 261 8.41 9.52 4.66
N TYR A 262 8.70 10.55 5.45
CA TYR A 262 9.34 10.37 6.75
C TYR A 262 8.50 9.50 7.69
N GLY A 263 7.17 9.62 7.62
CA GLY A 263 6.24 8.73 8.32
C GLY A 263 6.38 7.27 7.93
N VAL A 264 6.44 6.98 6.63
CA VAL A 264 6.65 5.62 6.11
C VAL A 264 7.97 5.03 6.60
N GLU A 265 9.04 5.83 6.62
CA GLU A 265 10.35 5.38 7.13
C GLU A 265 10.28 5.02 8.62
N ASN A 266 9.66 5.86 9.45
CA ASN A 266 9.49 5.56 10.88
C ASN A 266 8.57 4.37 11.12
N LEU A 267 7.52 4.22 10.32
CA LEU A 267 6.60 3.08 10.38
C LEU A 267 7.31 1.77 10.01
N ALA A 268 8.19 1.80 9.01
CA ALA A 268 9.01 0.66 8.62
C ALA A 268 10.01 0.26 9.72
N VAL A 269 10.61 1.23 10.40
CA VAL A 269 11.48 0.95 11.56
C VAL A 269 10.68 0.35 12.72
N PHE A 270 9.50 0.89 13.00
CA PHE A 270 8.60 0.36 14.02
C PHE A 270 8.22 -1.10 13.74
N ASP A 271 7.78 -1.40 12.51
CA ASP A 271 7.46 -2.76 12.08
C ASP A 271 8.67 -3.71 12.17
N LEU A 272 9.86 -3.24 11.75
CA LEU A 272 11.09 -4.03 11.85
C LEU A 272 11.43 -4.40 13.31
N ILE A 273 11.16 -3.51 14.27
CA ILE A 273 11.36 -3.80 15.69
C ILE A 273 10.40 -4.89 16.15
N LEU A 274 9.13 -4.82 15.76
CA LEU A 274 8.15 -5.86 16.07
C LEU A 274 8.51 -7.19 15.40
N ALA A 275 8.98 -7.16 14.15
CA ALA A 275 9.45 -8.33 13.42
C ALA A 275 10.64 -9.01 14.13
N LYS A 276 11.61 -8.22 14.60
CA LYS A 276 12.73 -8.74 15.41
C LYS A 276 12.26 -9.37 16.72
N ALA A 277 11.25 -8.78 17.36
CA ALA A 277 10.67 -9.32 18.59
C ALA A 277 9.94 -10.65 18.33
N LYS A 278 9.06 -10.71 17.31
CA LYS A 278 8.40 -11.95 16.86
C LYS A 278 9.43 -13.04 16.52
N TYR A 279 10.49 -12.67 15.80
CA TYR A 279 11.56 -13.60 15.44
C TYR A 279 12.38 -14.07 16.67
N ALA A 280 12.63 -13.18 17.64
CA ALA A 280 13.28 -13.55 18.88
C ALA A 280 12.43 -14.54 19.71
N ASP A 281 11.10 -14.38 19.72
CA ASP A 281 10.20 -15.34 20.37
C ASP A 281 10.19 -16.70 19.66
N GLU A 282 10.16 -16.72 18.31
CA GLU A 282 10.28 -17.97 17.54
C GLU A 282 11.57 -18.72 17.89
N LEU A 283 12.69 -18.00 17.97
CA LEU A 283 14.00 -18.58 18.29
C LEU A 283 14.17 -18.92 19.78
N LYS A 284 13.23 -18.53 20.66
CA LYS A 284 13.41 -18.53 22.12
C LYS A 284 14.71 -17.80 22.52
N ALA A 285 15.01 -16.70 21.83
CA ALA A 285 16.26 -15.97 21.97
C ALA A 285 16.35 -15.18 23.28
N SER A 286 17.58 -14.90 23.70
CA SER A 286 17.93 -14.08 24.85
C SER A 286 18.72 -12.86 24.41
N GLU A 287 18.46 -11.70 25.03
CA GLU A 287 19.25 -10.49 24.78
C GLU A 287 20.71 -10.69 25.26
N PRO A 288 21.72 -10.49 24.39
CA PRO A 288 23.11 -10.65 24.80
C PRO A 288 23.57 -9.48 25.67
N GLY A 289 24.30 -9.78 26.75
CA GLY A 289 25.01 -8.78 27.52
C GLY A 289 26.26 -8.30 26.77
N LEU A 290 26.31 -7.03 26.39
CA LEU A 290 27.46 -6.44 25.71
C LEU A 290 28.51 -5.97 26.72
N LEU A 291 29.79 -6.20 26.41
CA LEU A 291 30.92 -5.70 27.18
C LEU A 291 31.63 -4.60 26.40
N GLU A 292 31.77 -3.42 27.01
CA GLU A 292 32.54 -2.34 26.43
C GLU A 292 34.04 -2.60 26.64
N MET A 293 34.79 -2.73 25.54
CA MET A 293 36.24 -2.84 25.61
C MET A 293 36.86 -1.47 25.87
N LYS A 294 37.20 -1.19 27.13
CA LYS A 294 37.99 0.01 27.48
C LYS A 294 39.42 -0.15 26.98
N ASP A 295 39.93 0.85 26.26
CA ASP A 295 41.23 0.89 25.55
C ASP A 295 42.49 0.70 26.44
N GLU A 296 42.36 0.60 27.75
CA GLU A 296 43.48 0.61 28.70
C GLU A 296 44.44 -0.59 28.60
N ARG A 297 44.10 -1.65 27.86
CA ARG A 297 44.86 -2.92 27.85
C ARG A 297 45.81 -3.13 26.68
N ARG A 298 45.97 -2.18 25.76
CA ARG A 298 46.96 -2.28 24.67
C ARG A 298 48.43 -2.21 25.10
N LYS A 299 48.74 -2.06 26.41
CA LYS A 299 50.12 -1.90 26.94
C LYS A 299 50.70 -3.06 27.74
N LYS A 300 50.08 -4.23 27.80
CA LYS A 300 50.76 -5.42 28.36
C LYS A 300 51.29 -6.30 27.23
N GLU A 301 52.51 -6.00 26.81
CA GLU A 301 53.34 -6.89 25.99
C GLU A 301 53.42 -8.27 26.67
N GLY A 302 53.06 -9.33 25.95
CA GLY A 302 53.41 -10.71 26.32
C GLY A 302 52.28 -11.73 26.48
N SER A 303 51.00 -11.36 26.52
CA SER A 303 49.92 -12.37 26.59
C SER A 303 49.32 -12.67 25.21
N SER A 304 49.84 -13.71 24.56
CA SER A 304 49.22 -14.37 23.40
C SER A 304 48.03 -15.23 23.82
N LEU A 305 47.08 -14.67 24.56
CA LEU A 305 45.76 -15.26 24.78
C LEU A 305 44.76 -14.43 23.99
N SER A 306 44.02 -15.11 23.12
CA SER A 306 43.09 -14.51 22.18
C SER A 306 42.20 -13.46 22.85
N SER A 307 42.20 -12.25 22.30
CA SER A 307 41.44 -11.07 22.76
C SER A 307 39.91 -11.20 22.64
N PHE A 308 39.38 -12.41 22.53
CA PHE A 308 37.96 -12.67 22.36
C PHE A 308 37.29 -12.87 23.72
N PHE A 309 36.50 -11.88 24.14
CA PHE A 309 35.66 -11.97 25.34
C PHE A 309 34.21 -12.23 24.90
N PHE A 310 33.87 -13.48 24.60
CA PHE A 310 32.48 -13.89 24.45
C PHE A 310 32.24 -15.17 25.24
N ARG A 311 31.08 -15.26 25.90
CA ARG A 311 30.63 -16.46 26.59
C ARG A 311 29.24 -16.78 26.10
N LEU A 312 29.10 -17.89 25.40
CA LEU A 312 27.81 -18.36 24.90
C LEU A 312 27.36 -19.53 25.76
N LEU A 313 26.19 -19.41 26.38
CA LEU A 313 25.59 -20.45 27.20
C LEU A 313 24.38 -21.00 26.46
N HIS A 314 24.28 -22.33 26.38
CA HIS A 314 23.23 -23.05 25.67
C HIS A 314 22.98 -22.56 24.23
N ALA A 315 24.04 -22.20 23.53
CA ALA A 315 23.97 -21.63 22.19
C ALA A 315 23.47 -22.65 21.17
N ARG A 316 22.64 -22.18 20.24
CA ARG A 316 22.05 -23.00 19.17
C ARG A 316 22.30 -22.33 17.83
N HIS A 317 22.41 -23.13 16.79
CA HIS A 317 22.48 -22.59 15.44
C HIS A 317 21.10 -22.04 15.04
N PRO A 318 20.97 -20.75 14.66
CA PRO A 318 19.67 -20.08 14.49
C PRO A 318 18.82 -20.61 13.31
N ARG A 319 19.41 -21.43 12.44
CA ARG A 319 18.73 -22.07 11.31
C ARG A 319 18.38 -23.53 11.52
N LEU A 320 18.84 -24.15 12.61
CA LEU A 320 18.43 -25.50 12.96
C LEU A 320 17.13 -25.43 13.76
N ASP A 321 16.35 -26.51 13.69
CA ASP A 321 15.09 -26.60 14.42
C ASP A 321 15.36 -26.47 15.93
N PRO A 322 14.77 -25.47 16.61
CA PRO A 322 14.97 -25.23 18.03
C PRO A 322 14.63 -26.43 18.91
N ASP A 323 13.73 -27.31 18.48
CA ASP A 323 13.29 -28.44 19.31
C ASP A 323 14.21 -29.68 19.17
N THR A 324 15.06 -29.73 18.13
CA THR A 324 15.97 -30.85 17.89
C THR A 324 17.45 -30.49 18.02
N VAL A 325 17.82 -29.21 17.88
CA VAL A 325 19.21 -28.75 17.97
C VAL A 325 19.77 -28.92 19.39
N VAL A 326 20.94 -29.55 19.49
CA VAL A 326 21.65 -29.71 20.77
C VAL A 326 22.37 -28.40 21.11
N PRO A 327 22.08 -27.76 22.26
CA PRO A 327 22.76 -26.55 22.66
C PRO A 327 24.21 -26.82 23.09
N ILE A 328 25.11 -25.86 22.85
CA ILE A 328 26.51 -25.92 23.26
C ILE A 328 26.90 -24.71 24.11
N ASP A 329 27.82 -24.91 25.03
CA ASP A 329 28.49 -23.84 25.76
C ASP A 329 29.83 -23.53 25.08
N VAL A 330 30.15 -22.24 24.94
CA VAL A 330 31.42 -21.78 24.37
C VAL A 330 31.98 -20.68 25.25
N ASP A 331 33.09 -20.97 25.94
CA ASP A 331 33.90 -20.00 26.66
C ASP A 331 35.36 -20.14 26.20
N PRO A 332 35.94 -19.17 25.47
CA PRO A 332 37.30 -19.25 24.95
C PRO A 332 38.38 -19.17 26.05
N ARG A 333 37.99 -19.09 27.34
CA ARG A 333 38.89 -19.13 28.50
C ARG A 333 39.00 -20.52 29.12
N GLU A 334 38.14 -21.46 28.72
CA GLU A 334 38.13 -22.86 29.11
C GLU A 334 38.76 -23.73 28.02
#